data_AF-A0A813I7W2-F1
#
_entry.id   AF-A0A813I7W2-F1
#
_cell.length_a   1.000
_cell.length_b   1.000
_cell.length_c   1.000
_cell.angle_alpha   90.00
_cell.angle_beta   90.00
_cell.angle_gamma   90.00
#
_symmetry.space_group_name_H-M   'P 1'
#
loop_
_entity.id
_entity.type
_entity.pdbx_description
1 polymer ?
#
loop_
_entity_poly.entity_id
_entity_poly.type
_entity_poly.pdbx_seq_one_letter_code
_entity_poly.pdbx_strand_id
1 'polypeptide(L)'
;MFAPPLAMPYFRDRTEQFLLYGSYEFQEFGRYNFWYDRDHQKITGTACNSERESSCGEEVARIDFDAYQAMNQFILCHAFKGPGDKPHIIPVFEFLNHLPELASTLNYEMNDKGDLQAWARRDILPGEEITNSYGRRSNPELLASYGFADPPFAEPFWSVRIFTQALSKKYFPELDSDEMEIDVSLATATLKSLPLADSSQDSADVALRTLREDLGRARKVVPPFLGLVETVADHFLSWYRKDNLIARYREVLDENRRALNASLRERSVWWATGEAAKKFSREAFAETLGGLSVGAAEREAVWQEAAAADLSDPRHLGFWNSTVVRVKMSEYLCALAYKEALQVLRGELEAHEAMSESLDVAAALLRHMPEAEKQKLPTATTTATTTTRRAIAINDT
;
A
#
# COMPACT_ATOMS: atom_id res chain seq x y z
N MET A 1 2.19 -22.48 -3.49
CA MET A 1 3.63 -22.46 -3.83
C MET A 1 3.83 -21.37 -4.87
N PHE A 2 4.27 -20.19 -4.42
CA PHE A 2 4.50 -19.04 -5.31
C PHE A 2 5.62 -19.36 -6.31
N ALA A 3 5.47 -18.88 -7.54
CA ALA A 3 6.53 -18.86 -8.55
C ALA A 3 7.01 -17.42 -8.77
N PRO A 4 7.79 -16.83 -7.85
CA PRO A 4 8.37 -15.50 -8.02
C PRO A 4 9.58 -15.67 -8.94
N PRO A 5 9.46 -15.32 -10.22
CA PRO A 5 9.19 -13.95 -10.60
C PRO A 5 7.96 -13.76 -11.51
N LEU A 6 7.32 -14.83 -11.99
CA LEU A 6 6.34 -14.77 -13.09
C LEU A 6 5.04 -14.03 -12.73
N ALA A 7 4.79 -13.81 -11.44
CA ALA A 7 3.62 -13.07 -11.00
C ALA A 7 3.78 -11.55 -11.19
N MET A 8 5.01 -11.03 -11.24
CA MET A 8 5.30 -9.60 -11.34
C MET A 8 4.72 -9.01 -12.64
N PRO A 9 4.27 -7.74 -12.62
CA PRO A 9 3.73 -7.08 -13.81
C PRO A 9 4.63 -7.21 -15.06
N TYR A 10 5.95 -7.27 -14.86
CA TYR A 10 6.90 -7.37 -15.95
C TYR A 10 6.76 -8.63 -16.81
N PHE A 11 6.52 -9.78 -16.19
CA PHE A 11 6.48 -11.06 -16.90
C PHE A 11 5.06 -11.38 -17.42
N ARG A 12 4.11 -10.46 -17.22
CA ARG A 12 2.76 -10.56 -17.75
C ARG A 12 2.74 -10.17 -19.23
N ASP A 13 1.77 -10.71 -19.95
CA ASP A 13 1.57 -10.26 -21.34
C ASP A 13 1.06 -8.82 -21.39
N ARG A 14 1.15 -8.18 -22.56
CA ARG A 14 0.74 -6.78 -22.71
C ARG A 14 -0.74 -6.55 -22.36
N THR A 15 -1.62 -7.49 -22.69
CA THR A 15 -3.06 -7.39 -22.41
C THR A 15 -3.30 -7.41 -20.90
N GLU A 16 -2.63 -8.31 -20.18
CA GLU A 16 -2.64 -8.37 -18.73
C GLU A 16 -2.07 -7.09 -18.09
N GLN A 17 -0.97 -6.56 -18.61
CA GLN A 17 -0.37 -5.30 -18.15
C GLN A 17 -1.32 -4.12 -18.34
N PHE A 18 -2.06 -4.08 -19.46
CA PHE A 18 -3.04 -3.01 -19.73
C PHE A 18 -4.20 -2.99 -18.74
N LEU A 19 -4.44 -4.07 -17.97
CA LEU A 19 -5.42 -4.03 -16.88
C LEU A 19 -5.02 -3.03 -15.79
N LEU A 20 -3.72 -2.75 -15.61
CA LEU A 20 -3.21 -1.71 -14.69
C LEU A 20 -3.30 -0.30 -15.28
N TYR A 21 -3.68 -0.12 -16.54
CA TYR A 21 -3.71 1.19 -17.18
C TYR A 21 -4.48 2.22 -16.33
N GLY A 22 -3.86 3.39 -16.15
CA GLY A 22 -4.37 4.46 -15.28
C GLY A 22 -3.83 4.42 -13.84
N SER A 23 -3.31 3.29 -13.36
CA SER A 23 -2.63 3.21 -12.06
C SER A 23 -1.19 3.71 -12.12
N TYR A 24 -0.62 3.98 -10.95
CA TYR A 24 0.80 4.30 -10.85
C TYR A 24 1.68 3.10 -11.26
N GLU A 25 1.30 1.89 -10.85
CA GLU A 25 2.06 0.65 -11.09
C GLU A 25 2.25 0.37 -12.59
N PHE A 26 1.30 0.77 -13.43
CA PHE A 26 1.47 0.71 -14.88
C PHE A 26 2.59 1.62 -15.40
N GLN A 27 2.68 2.83 -14.85
CA GLN A 27 3.72 3.80 -15.24
C GLN A 27 5.08 3.38 -14.66
N GLU A 28 5.08 2.86 -13.44
CA GLU A 28 6.26 2.33 -12.75
C GLU A 28 6.89 1.16 -13.51
N PHE A 29 6.07 0.25 -14.06
CA PHE A 29 6.53 -0.80 -14.96
C PHE A 29 7.31 -0.23 -16.16
N GLY A 30 6.77 0.81 -16.81
CA GLY A 30 7.46 1.47 -17.93
C GLY A 30 8.80 2.08 -17.51
N ARG A 31 8.85 2.66 -16.30
CA ARG A 31 10.07 3.22 -15.70
C ARG A 31 11.10 2.14 -15.41
N TYR A 32 10.70 1.02 -14.81
CA TYR A 32 11.61 -0.10 -14.56
C TYR A 32 12.19 -0.66 -15.84
N ASN A 33 11.40 -0.82 -16.90
CA ASN A 33 11.93 -1.29 -18.18
C ASN A 33 12.99 -0.36 -18.74
N PHE A 34 12.74 0.95 -18.70
CA PHE A 34 13.71 1.94 -19.14
C PHE A 34 15.00 1.89 -18.32
N TRP A 35 14.90 1.85 -16.99
CA TRP A 35 16.08 1.84 -16.13
C TRP A 35 16.84 0.53 -16.20
N TYR A 36 16.15 -0.61 -16.24
CA TYR A 36 16.78 -1.91 -16.39
C TYR A 36 17.47 -2.05 -17.74
N ASP A 37 16.87 -1.57 -18.83
CA ASP A 37 17.51 -1.62 -20.16
C ASP A 37 18.77 -0.74 -20.16
N ARG A 38 18.67 0.48 -19.62
CA ARG A 38 19.83 1.37 -19.47
C ARG A 38 20.94 0.71 -18.65
N ASP A 39 20.61 0.10 -17.51
CA ASP A 39 21.60 -0.44 -16.59
C ASP A 39 22.17 -1.77 -17.10
N HIS A 40 21.37 -2.58 -17.78
CA HIS A 40 21.82 -3.75 -18.55
C HIS A 40 22.85 -3.32 -19.61
N GLN A 41 22.50 -2.36 -20.47
CA GLN A 41 23.41 -1.84 -21.50
C GLN A 41 24.72 -1.30 -20.93
N LYS A 42 24.66 -0.61 -19.78
CA LYS A 42 25.87 -0.14 -19.08
C LYS A 42 26.72 -1.29 -18.59
N ILE A 43 26.12 -2.31 -17.96
CA ILE A 43 26.85 -3.47 -17.43
C ILE A 43 27.48 -4.26 -18.57
N THR A 44 26.74 -4.55 -19.63
CA THR A 44 27.25 -5.30 -20.79
C THR A 44 28.20 -4.48 -21.66
N GLY A 45 28.10 -3.15 -21.63
CA GLY A 45 28.96 -2.24 -22.40
C GLY A 45 30.22 -1.77 -21.68
N THR A 46 30.32 -1.97 -20.36
CA THR A 46 31.51 -1.59 -19.58
C THR A 46 32.56 -2.69 -19.69
N ALA A 47 33.75 -2.35 -20.18
CA ALA A 47 34.86 -3.29 -20.22
C ALA A 47 35.20 -3.76 -18.79
N CYS A 48 35.34 -5.08 -18.59
CA CYS A 48 35.86 -5.64 -17.35
C CYS A 48 37.29 -5.15 -17.13
N ASN A 49 37.45 -4.12 -16.31
CA ASN A 49 38.74 -3.48 -16.04
C ASN A 49 39.59 -4.23 -15.01
N SER A 50 39.11 -5.37 -14.47
CA SER A 50 39.88 -6.13 -13.49
C SER A 50 40.88 -7.04 -14.21
N GLU A 51 42.17 -6.75 -14.05
CA GLU A 51 43.28 -7.66 -14.41
C GLU A 51 43.18 -9.03 -13.70
N ARG A 52 42.24 -9.20 -12.76
CA ARG A 52 42.09 -10.36 -11.89
C ARG A 52 41.08 -11.41 -12.34
N GLU A 53 40.19 -11.11 -13.30
CA GLU A 53 39.13 -12.04 -13.69
C GLU A 53 39.05 -12.16 -15.22
N SER A 54 39.85 -13.06 -15.79
CA SER A 54 39.86 -13.34 -17.22
C SER A 54 38.50 -13.83 -17.76
N SER A 55 37.57 -14.27 -16.90
CA SER A 55 36.23 -14.73 -17.27
C SER A 55 35.13 -13.66 -17.19
N CYS A 56 35.38 -12.49 -16.58
CA CYS A 56 34.33 -11.47 -16.33
C CYS A 56 33.60 -11.06 -17.62
N GLY A 57 34.34 -10.84 -18.71
CA GLY A 57 33.75 -10.43 -19.99
C GLY A 57 32.82 -11.49 -20.57
N GLU A 58 33.18 -12.77 -20.45
CA GLU A 58 32.34 -13.88 -20.92
C GLU A 58 31.09 -14.07 -20.07
N GLU A 59 31.21 -13.91 -18.75
CA GLU A 59 30.10 -14.07 -17.81
C GLU A 59 29.08 -12.94 -17.98
N VAL A 60 29.53 -11.69 -18.03
CA VAL A 60 28.66 -10.53 -18.25
C VAL A 60 27.97 -10.60 -19.61
N ALA A 61 28.68 -11.04 -20.66
CA ALA A 61 28.11 -11.18 -22.00
C ALA A 61 27.01 -12.26 -22.10
N ARG A 62 26.93 -13.20 -21.14
CA ARG A 62 25.86 -14.22 -21.08
C ARG A 62 24.59 -13.73 -20.41
N ILE A 63 24.63 -12.57 -19.74
CA ILE A 63 23.46 -11.99 -19.10
C ILE A 63 22.68 -11.23 -20.18
N ASP A 64 21.68 -11.89 -20.76
CA ASP A 64 20.68 -11.19 -21.59
C ASP A 64 19.76 -10.32 -20.71
N PHE A 65 18.92 -9.51 -21.37
CA PHE A 65 18.05 -8.57 -20.68
C PHE A 65 17.04 -9.29 -19.77
N ASP A 66 16.50 -10.44 -20.20
CA ASP A 66 15.52 -11.20 -19.43
C ASP A 66 16.15 -11.82 -18.17
N ALA A 67 17.37 -12.33 -18.27
CA ALA A 67 18.14 -12.81 -17.12
C ALA A 67 18.48 -11.65 -16.16
N TYR A 68 18.94 -10.51 -16.70
CA TYR A 68 19.20 -9.30 -15.90
C TYR A 68 17.96 -8.87 -15.11
N GLN A 69 16.82 -8.85 -15.79
CA GLN A 69 15.55 -8.53 -15.18
C GLN A 69 15.17 -9.53 -14.08
N ALA A 70 15.22 -10.83 -14.38
CA ALA A 70 14.89 -11.87 -13.41
C ALA A 70 15.76 -11.77 -12.15
N MET A 71 17.05 -11.45 -12.28
CA MET A 71 17.95 -11.23 -11.15
C MET A 71 17.53 -10.01 -10.30
N ASN A 72 17.20 -8.88 -10.93
CA ASN A 72 16.74 -7.69 -10.20
C ASN A 72 15.42 -7.95 -9.46
N GLN A 73 14.49 -8.64 -10.12
CA GLN A 73 13.20 -9.00 -9.52
C GLN A 73 13.38 -10.00 -8.38
N PHE A 74 14.29 -10.96 -8.51
CA PHE A 74 14.64 -11.87 -7.42
C PHE A 74 15.17 -11.09 -6.20
N ILE A 75 16.10 -10.15 -6.40
CA ILE A 75 16.60 -9.31 -5.31
C ILE A 75 15.47 -8.50 -4.68
N LEU A 76 14.61 -7.88 -5.47
CA LEU A 76 13.50 -7.07 -4.99
C LEU A 76 12.50 -7.87 -4.13
N CYS A 77 12.15 -9.09 -4.58
CA CYS A 77 11.16 -9.93 -3.92
C CYS A 77 11.70 -10.69 -2.69
N HIS A 78 13.01 -10.91 -2.59
CA HIS A 78 13.59 -11.80 -1.58
C HIS A 78 14.60 -11.13 -0.64
N ALA A 79 14.95 -9.87 -0.86
CA ALA A 79 15.88 -9.16 0.01
C ALA A 79 15.22 -8.68 1.31
N PHE A 80 15.94 -8.88 2.42
CA PHE A 80 15.63 -8.34 3.74
C PHE A 80 16.56 -7.16 4.03
N LYS A 81 16.05 -6.13 4.72
CA LYS A 81 16.89 -5.04 5.24
C LYS A 81 17.70 -5.55 6.41
N GLY A 82 19.02 -5.50 6.32
CA GLY A 82 19.95 -5.90 7.38
C GLY A 82 20.92 -4.80 7.80
N PRO A 83 22.05 -5.17 8.44
CA PRO A 83 23.00 -4.21 8.98
C PRO A 83 23.43 -3.13 7.99
N GLY A 84 23.28 -1.87 8.40
CA GLY A 84 23.59 -0.71 7.55
C GLY A 84 22.59 -0.49 6.40
N ASP A 85 21.34 -0.93 6.56
CA ASP A 85 20.24 -0.80 5.59
C ASP A 85 20.54 -1.45 4.22
N LYS A 86 21.43 -2.44 4.21
CA LYS A 86 21.79 -3.17 2.98
C LYS A 86 20.79 -4.30 2.72
N PRO A 87 20.52 -4.63 1.44
CA PRO A 87 19.71 -5.79 1.09
C PRO A 87 20.50 -7.08 1.33
N HIS A 88 19.89 -8.05 2.01
CA HIS A 88 20.44 -9.38 2.24
C HIS A 88 19.46 -10.44 1.74
N ILE A 89 19.96 -11.43 0.99
CA ILE A 89 19.23 -12.67 0.71
C ILE A 89 19.58 -13.66 1.81
N ILE A 90 18.57 -14.19 2.48
CA ILE A 90 18.73 -15.11 3.61
C ILE A 90 18.25 -16.48 3.14
N PRO A 91 19.16 -17.42 2.82
CA PRO A 91 18.78 -18.75 2.36
C PRO A 91 17.84 -19.44 3.34
N VAL A 92 16.92 -20.24 2.84
CA VAL A 92 15.85 -20.94 3.58
C VAL A 92 14.72 -20.04 4.10
N PHE A 93 15.04 -18.81 4.52
CA PHE A 93 14.04 -17.86 5.02
C PHE A 93 13.29 -17.11 3.89
N GLU A 94 13.95 -16.94 2.75
CA GLU A 94 13.39 -16.40 1.50
C GLU A 94 12.21 -17.21 0.89
N PHE A 95 12.05 -18.48 1.26
CA PHE A 95 10.98 -19.37 0.78
C PHE A 95 9.68 -19.21 1.58
N LEU A 96 9.71 -18.46 2.69
CA LEU A 96 8.52 -18.21 3.49
C LEU A 96 7.56 -17.29 2.74
N ASN A 97 6.32 -17.72 2.59
CA ASN A 97 5.28 -16.90 1.96
C ASN A 97 4.74 -15.84 2.94
N HIS A 98 4.18 -14.80 2.34
CA HIS A 98 3.50 -13.73 3.04
C HIS A 98 2.19 -14.20 3.67
N LEU A 99 1.99 -13.84 4.93
CA LEU A 99 0.66 -13.53 5.48
C LEU A 99 0.70 -12.13 6.11
N PRO A 100 -0.46 -11.43 6.16
CA PRO A 100 -0.60 -10.19 6.91
C PRO A 100 -0.07 -10.36 8.32
N GLU A 101 0.49 -9.29 8.89
CA GLU A 101 1.23 -9.36 10.16
C GLU A 101 0.47 -10.11 11.25
N LEU A 102 -0.82 -9.84 11.45
CA LEU A 102 -1.62 -10.50 12.49
C LEU A 102 -1.89 -11.99 12.23
N ALA A 103 -1.79 -12.44 10.97
CA ALA A 103 -2.02 -13.81 10.56
C ALA A 103 -0.71 -14.62 10.43
N SER A 104 0.45 -13.96 10.34
CA SER A 104 1.72 -14.64 10.10
C SER A 104 2.10 -15.60 11.23
N THR A 105 2.74 -16.72 10.86
CA THR A 105 3.11 -17.76 11.84
C THR A 105 4.41 -17.45 12.58
N LEU A 106 5.29 -16.63 12.00
CA LEU A 106 6.60 -16.31 12.55
C LEU A 106 6.75 -14.82 12.90
N ASN A 107 7.54 -14.57 13.94
CA ASN A 107 8.31 -13.36 14.13
C ASN A 107 9.75 -13.62 13.66
N TYR A 108 10.44 -12.55 13.29
CA TYR A 108 11.87 -12.59 13.09
C TYR A 108 12.53 -11.26 13.44
N GLU A 109 13.80 -11.32 13.76
CA GLU A 109 14.68 -10.16 13.97
C GLU A 109 16.03 -10.48 13.31
N MET A 110 16.66 -9.47 12.71
CA MET A 110 18.04 -9.57 12.26
C MET A 110 18.90 -8.65 13.11
N ASN A 111 19.91 -9.21 13.76
CA ASN A 111 20.79 -8.44 14.64
C ASN A 111 21.81 -7.61 13.84
N ASP A 112 22.57 -6.75 14.52
CA ASP A 112 23.61 -5.91 13.92
C ASP A 112 24.75 -6.67 13.22
N LYS A 113 24.87 -7.98 13.47
CA LYS A 113 25.86 -8.86 12.83
C LYS A 113 25.33 -9.53 11.56
N GLY A 114 24.03 -9.38 11.27
CA GLY A 114 23.36 -10.03 10.16
C GLY A 114 22.86 -11.44 10.47
N ASP A 115 22.84 -11.85 11.74
CA ASP A 115 22.23 -13.12 12.13
C ASP A 115 20.70 -12.93 12.21
N LEU A 116 19.97 -13.72 11.45
CA LEU A 116 18.51 -13.78 11.52
C LEU A 116 18.06 -14.81 12.56
N GLN A 117 17.24 -14.36 13.50
CA GLN A 117 16.54 -15.19 14.47
C GLN A 117 15.06 -15.16 14.17
N ALA A 118 14.43 -16.34 14.08
CA ALA A 118 13.00 -16.47 13.87
C ALA A 118 12.39 -17.39 14.93
N TRP A 119 11.17 -17.07 15.36
CA TRP A 119 10.43 -17.84 16.34
C TRP A 119 8.94 -17.83 16.02
N ALA A 120 8.25 -18.90 16.41
CA ALA A 120 6.83 -19.02 16.17
C ALA A 120 6.04 -18.01 17.01
N ARG A 121 5.07 -17.34 16.38
CA ARG A 121 4.07 -16.48 17.04
C ARG A 121 3.04 -17.27 17.83
N ARG A 122 2.88 -18.54 17.47
CA ARG A 122 1.87 -19.46 17.99
C ARG A 122 2.30 -20.89 17.69
N ASP A 123 1.56 -21.85 18.21
CA ASP A 123 1.69 -23.25 17.78
C ASP A 123 1.44 -23.37 16.28
N ILE A 124 2.31 -24.12 15.60
CA ILE A 124 2.24 -24.46 14.18
C ILE A 124 2.03 -25.97 14.10
N LEU A 125 0.93 -26.39 13.47
CA LEU A 125 0.59 -27.81 13.40
C LEU A 125 1.40 -28.53 12.32
N PRO A 126 1.66 -29.84 12.46
CA PRO A 126 2.27 -30.62 11.38
C PRO A 126 1.49 -30.51 10.07
N GLY A 127 2.17 -30.12 8.99
CA GLY A 127 1.57 -29.92 7.67
C GLY A 127 1.03 -28.51 7.42
N GLU A 128 1.00 -27.64 8.45
CA GLU A 128 0.68 -26.23 8.28
C GLU A 128 1.85 -25.48 7.61
N GLU A 129 1.53 -24.51 6.77
CA GLU A 129 2.53 -23.66 6.14
C GLU A 129 3.15 -22.69 7.14
N ILE A 130 4.48 -22.58 7.10
CA ILE A 130 5.21 -21.57 7.86
C ILE A 130 5.30 -20.30 7.01
N THR A 131 4.75 -19.21 7.54
CA THR A 131 4.66 -17.89 6.89
C THR A 131 5.27 -16.80 7.76
N ASN A 132 5.77 -15.75 7.13
CA ASN A 132 6.15 -14.50 7.78
C ASN A 132 5.29 -13.34 7.24
N SER A 133 5.51 -12.13 7.79
CA SER A 133 4.99 -10.91 7.19
C SER A 133 6.10 -10.22 6.42
N TYR A 134 5.77 -9.67 5.25
CA TYR A 134 6.68 -8.88 4.42
C TYR A 134 6.68 -7.39 4.83
N GLY A 135 6.11 -7.11 6.00
CA GLY A 135 5.91 -5.78 6.56
C GLY A 135 4.51 -5.24 6.25
N ARG A 136 4.24 -4.04 6.78
CA ARG A 136 3.01 -3.29 6.49
C ARG A 136 3.19 -2.61 5.15
N ARG A 137 2.54 -3.17 4.13
CA ARG A 137 2.59 -2.67 2.76
C ARG A 137 1.19 -2.57 2.21
N SER A 138 0.93 -1.53 1.44
CA SER A 138 -0.31 -1.44 0.67
C SER A 138 -0.27 -2.42 -0.50
N ASN A 139 -1.43 -2.68 -1.09
CA ASN A 139 -1.55 -3.51 -2.29
C ASN A 139 -0.73 -2.99 -3.48
N PRO A 140 -0.71 -1.68 -3.78
CA PRO A 140 0.24 -1.10 -4.74
C PRO A 140 1.72 -1.46 -4.47
N GLU A 141 2.15 -1.41 -3.21
CA GLU A 141 3.52 -1.74 -2.81
C GLU A 141 3.81 -3.25 -2.90
N LEU A 142 2.86 -4.09 -2.50
CA LEU A 142 2.94 -5.55 -2.61
C LEU A 142 3.03 -5.98 -4.08
N LEU A 143 2.24 -5.38 -4.96
CA LEU A 143 2.31 -5.68 -6.39
C LEU A 143 3.68 -5.28 -6.96
N ALA A 144 4.14 -4.07 -6.63
CA ALA A 144 5.39 -3.53 -7.14
C ALA A 144 6.63 -4.29 -6.65
N SER A 145 6.58 -4.89 -5.45
CA SER A 145 7.74 -5.58 -4.85
C SER A 145 7.67 -7.11 -4.92
N TYR A 146 6.47 -7.71 -4.96
CA TYR A 146 6.26 -9.15 -4.80
C TYR A 146 5.25 -9.77 -5.78
N GLY A 147 4.52 -8.97 -6.56
CA GLY A 147 3.68 -9.48 -7.65
C GLY A 147 2.32 -10.01 -7.20
N PHE A 148 1.85 -9.63 -6.02
CA PHE A 148 0.53 -9.99 -5.50
C PHE A 148 -0.12 -8.83 -4.74
N ALA A 149 -1.36 -9.02 -4.31
CA ALA A 149 -2.09 -8.09 -3.45
C ALA A 149 -2.88 -8.86 -2.40
N ASP A 150 -2.86 -8.36 -1.18
CA ASP A 150 -3.65 -8.86 -0.07
C ASP A 150 -5.16 -8.63 -0.28
N PRO A 151 -6.00 -9.49 0.31
CA PRO A 151 -7.43 -9.25 0.30
C PRO A 151 -7.78 -7.96 1.06
N PRO A 152 -8.94 -7.36 0.78
CA PRO A 152 -9.28 -6.02 1.24
C PRO A 152 -9.38 -5.92 2.77
N PHE A 153 -9.79 -7.01 3.41
CA PHE A 153 -9.93 -7.09 4.87
C PHE A 153 -8.59 -7.20 5.61
N ALA A 154 -7.50 -7.50 4.90
CA ALA A 154 -6.19 -7.75 5.50
C ALA A 154 -5.12 -6.72 5.11
N GLU A 155 -5.37 -5.92 4.06
CA GLU A 155 -4.48 -4.81 3.70
C GLU A 155 -4.35 -3.82 4.88
N PRO A 156 -3.13 -3.43 5.30
CA PRO A 156 -2.90 -2.64 6.51
C PRO A 156 -3.23 -1.14 6.34
N PHE A 157 -3.08 -0.60 5.14
CA PHE A 157 -3.44 0.77 4.77
C PHE A 157 -3.57 0.87 3.25
N TRP A 158 -4.27 1.90 2.77
CA TRP A 158 -4.35 2.19 1.34
C TRP A 158 -3.37 3.28 0.97
N SER A 159 -2.80 3.21 -0.23
CA SER A 159 -1.91 4.26 -0.73
C SER A 159 -2.14 4.54 -2.19
N VAL A 160 -1.74 5.72 -2.63
CA VAL A 160 -1.66 6.07 -4.04
C VAL A 160 -0.42 6.92 -4.29
N ARG A 161 0.20 6.78 -5.46
CA ARG A 161 1.41 7.52 -5.84
C ARG A 161 1.22 8.22 -7.16
N ILE A 162 1.82 9.39 -7.34
CA ILE A 162 1.87 10.10 -8.62
C ILE A 162 3.27 10.57 -8.88
N PHE A 163 3.75 10.41 -10.12
CA PHE A 163 5.03 10.98 -10.51
C PHE A 163 5.02 12.49 -10.38
N THR A 164 6.06 13.03 -9.73
CA THR A 164 6.21 14.47 -9.55
C THR A 164 6.28 15.20 -10.87
N GLN A 165 6.85 14.58 -11.91
CA GLN A 165 6.84 15.12 -13.27
C GLN A 165 5.44 15.18 -13.90
N ALA A 166 4.59 14.18 -13.66
CA ALA A 166 3.21 14.20 -14.14
C ALA A 166 2.40 15.25 -13.39
N LEU A 167 2.63 15.38 -12.09
CA LEU A 167 2.04 16.40 -11.23
C LEU A 167 2.44 17.81 -11.67
N SER A 168 3.73 18.07 -11.84
CA SER A 168 4.25 19.38 -12.27
C SER A 168 3.74 19.73 -13.67
N LYS A 169 3.94 18.86 -14.66
CA LYS A 169 3.57 19.15 -16.05
C LYS A 169 2.07 19.41 -16.24
N LYS A 170 1.22 18.69 -15.50
CA LYS A 170 -0.24 18.73 -15.73
C LYS A 170 -0.97 19.73 -14.83
N TYR A 171 -0.53 19.88 -13.59
CA TYR A 171 -1.31 20.59 -12.57
C TYR A 171 -0.57 21.77 -11.96
N PHE A 172 0.74 21.66 -11.79
CA PHE A 172 1.57 22.67 -11.14
C PHE A 172 2.83 22.93 -11.96
N PRO A 173 2.74 23.54 -13.16
CA PRO A 173 3.89 23.75 -14.05
C PRO A 173 5.00 24.60 -13.41
N GLU A 174 4.67 25.36 -12.38
CA GLU A 174 5.58 26.13 -11.54
C GLU A 174 6.37 25.28 -10.53
N LEU A 175 5.93 24.06 -10.24
CA LEU A 175 6.56 23.15 -9.28
C LEU A 175 7.91 22.68 -9.82
N ASP A 176 8.96 22.83 -9.01
CA ASP A 176 10.31 22.46 -9.39
C ASP A 176 10.55 20.95 -9.20
N SER A 177 10.18 20.15 -10.21
CA SER A 177 10.24 18.69 -10.12
C SER A 177 11.65 18.12 -10.02
N ASP A 178 12.70 18.92 -10.26
CA ASP A 178 14.09 18.47 -10.21
C ASP A 178 14.62 18.35 -8.76
N GLU A 179 13.98 19.00 -7.78
CA GLU A 179 14.41 19.01 -6.37
C GLU A 179 13.47 18.24 -5.42
N MET A 180 12.38 17.68 -5.94
CA MET A 180 11.44 16.88 -5.18
C MET A 180 11.77 15.39 -5.28
N GLU A 181 11.23 14.59 -4.37
CA GLU A 181 11.18 13.15 -4.57
C GLU A 181 10.52 12.82 -5.92
N ILE A 182 10.93 11.70 -6.51
CA ILE A 182 10.47 11.31 -7.85
C ILE A 182 8.95 11.09 -7.85
N ASP A 183 8.41 10.67 -6.70
CA ASP A 183 7.05 10.19 -6.54
C ASP A 183 6.40 10.91 -5.34
N VAL A 184 5.25 11.56 -5.54
CA VAL A 184 4.40 12.06 -4.46
C VAL A 184 3.49 10.92 -4.01
N SER A 185 3.56 10.56 -2.74
CA SER A 185 2.74 9.49 -2.14
C SER A 185 1.70 10.05 -1.17
N LEU A 186 0.51 9.45 -1.19
CA LEU A 186 -0.53 9.61 -0.18
C LEU A 186 -0.85 8.23 0.42
N ALA A 187 -1.10 8.19 1.72
CA ALA A 187 -1.45 6.95 2.42
C ALA A 187 -2.49 7.21 3.51
N THR A 188 -3.39 6.25 3.75
CA THR A 188 -4.28 6.30 4.91
C THR A 188 -3.54 5.89 6.18
N ALA A 189 -4.18 6.14 7.33
CA ALA A 189 -3.66 5.64 8.59
C ALA A 189 -3.56 4.11 8.57
N THR A 190 -2.57 3.60 9.28
CA THR A 190 -2.39 2.17 9.51
C THR A 190 -3.45 1.67 10.48
N LEU A 191 -3.98 0.46 10.27
CA LEU A 191 -4.94 -0.16 11.19
C LEU A 191 -4.44 -0.12 12.64
N LYS A 192 -5.23 0.50 13.52
CA LYS A 192 -4.88 0.76 14.94
C LYS A 192 -4.67 -0.52 15.76
N SER A 193 -5.33 -1.61 15.36
CA SER A 193 -5.27 -2.92 15.99
C SER A 193 -4.01 -3.71 15.61
N LEU A 194 -3.21 -3.23 14.64
CA LEU A 194 -1.88 -3.79 14.41
C LEU A 194 -0.96 -3.42 15.58
N PRO A 195 -0.11 -4.34 16.07
CA PRO A 195 0.85 -4.04 17.13
C PRO A 195 1.64 -2.77 16.79
N LEU A 196 2.23 -2.07 17.75
CA LEU A 196 3.20 -1.05 17.38
C LEU A 196 4.40 -1.77 16.76
N ALA A 197 4.64 -1.57 15.46
CA ALA A 197 5.90 -1.99 14.87
C ALA A 197 7.04 -1.17 15.53
N ASP A 198 8.24 -1.74 15.63
CA ASP A 198 9.41 -1.01 16.16
C ASP A 198 9.68 0.28 15.38
N SER A 199 9.26 0.35 14.11
CA SER A 199 9.07 1.59 13.36
C SER A 199 7.68 2.19 13.63
N SER A 200 7.56 2.91 14.75
CA SER A 200 6.33 3.47 15.34
C SER A 200 5.56 4.53 14.53
N GLN A 201 5.79 4.65 13.21
CA GLN A 201 5.22 5.74 12.42
C GLN A 201 4.04 5.27 11.58
N ASP A 202 2.91 5.97 11.75
CA ASP A 202 1.70 5.80 10.94
C ASP A 202 1.93 6.18 9.47
N SER A 203 1.42 5.38 8.54
CA SER A 203 1.69 5.56 7.11
C SER A 203 1.19 6.91 6.57
N ALA A 204 0.05 7.42 7.04
CA ALA A 204 -0.42 8.74 6.64
C ALA A 204 0.48 9.85 7.17
N ASP A 205 0.94 9.74 8.42
CA ASP A 205 1.85 10.73 9.01
C ASP A 205 3.20 10.75 8.28
N VAL A 206 3.74 9.60 7.88
CA VAL A 206 4.98 9.54 7.08
C VAL A 206 4.78 10.21 5.73
N ALA A 207 3.74 9.80 4.98
CA ALA A 207 3.47 10.34 3.65
C ALA A 207 3.27 11.86 3.66
N LEU A 208 2.47 12.37 4.60
CA LEU A 208 2.18 13.80 4.69
C LEU A 208 3.35 14.63 5.19
N ARG A 209 4.19 14.08 6.08
CA ARG A 209 5.43 14.73 6.51
C ARG A 209 6.40 14.85 5.34
N THR A 210 6.66 13.76 4.62
CA THR A 210 7.54 13.76 3.43
C THR A 210 7.04 14.76 2.40
N LEU A 211 5.75 14.75 2.07
CA LEU A 211 5.16 15.70 1.13
C LEU A 211 5.34 17.16 1.58
N ARG A 212 5.14 17.44 2.87
CA ARG A 212 5.36 18.79 3.42
C ARG A 212 6.82 19.21 3.32
N GLU A 213 7.75 18.31 3.64
CA GLU A 213 9.19 18.56 3.55
C GLU A 213 9.61 18.83 2.11
N ASP A 214 9.12 18.04 1.15
CA ASP A 214 9.34 18.25 -0.29
C ASP A 214 8.85 19.62 -0.76
N LEU A 215 7.62 19.99 -0.36
CA LEU A 215 7.07 21.30 -0.69
C LEU A 215 7.85 22.43 -0.04
N GLY A 216 8.43 22.21 1.15
CA GLY A 216 9.32 23.16 1.81
C GLY A 216 10.67 23.33 1.12
N ARG A 217 11.13 22.34 0.34
CA ARG A 217 12.38 22.38 -0.44
C ARG A 217 12.22 23.10 -1.79
N ALA A 218 11.02 23.12 -2.35
CA ALA A 218 10.77 23.73 -3.65
C ALA A 218 11.11 25.24 -3.65
N ARG A 219 12.00 25.66 -4.57
CA ARG A 219 12.49 27.05 -4.67
C ARG A 219 11.55 28.03 -5.37
N LYS A 220 10.54 27.50 -6.06
CA LYS A 220 9.59 28.27 -6.89
C LYS A 220 8.27 28.51 -6.13
N VAL A 221 7.23 28.87 -6.87
CA VAL A 221 5.87 28.98 -6.33
C VAL A 221 5.43 27.58 -5.91
N VAL A 222 5.14 27.42 -4.63
CA VAL A 222 4.67 26.17 -4.04
C VAL A 222 3.14 26.22 -3.98
N PRO A 223 2.43 25.22 -4.53
CA PRO A 223 0.99 25.18 -4.38
C PRO A 223 0.61 25.06 -2.89
N PRO A 224 -0.56 25.57 -2.48
CA PRO A 224 -1.07 25.33 -1.14
C PRO A 224 -1.11 23.84 -0.84
N PHE A 225 -0.73 23.45 0.38
CA PHE A 225 -0.58 22.04 0.77
C PHE A 225 -1.88 21.27 0.52
N LEU A 226 -3.02 21.81 0.95
CA LEU A 226 -4.32 21.18 0.71
C LEU A 226 -4.72 21.17 -0.76
N GLY A 227 -4.32 22.18 -1.53
CA GLY A 227 -4.61 22.27 -2.96
C GLY A 227 -3.90 21.17 -3.75
N LEU A 228 -2.65 20.86 -3.39
CA LEU A 228 -1.91 19.74 -3.98
C LEU A 228 -2.54 18.40 -3.61
N VAL A 229 -2.80 18.16 -2.31
CA VAL A 229 -3.44 16.91 -1.84
C VAL A 229 -4.79 16.68 -2.55
N GLU A 230 -5.62 17.72 -2.65
CA GLU A 230 -6.90 17.65 -3.36
C GLU A 230 -6.71 17.31 -4.84
N THR A 231 -5.74 17.95 -5.49
CA THR A 231 -5.46 17.72 -6.92
C THR A 231 -5.03 16.28 -7.19
N VAL A 232 -4.19 15.70 -6.32
CA VAL A 232 -3.79 14.30 -6.41
C VAL A 232 -5.00 13.38 -6.21
N ALA A 233 -5.81 13.61 -5.17
CA ALA A 233 -7.02 12.83 -4.93
C ALA A 233 -8.01 12.90 -6.12
N ASP A 234 -8.30 14.11 -6.62
CA ASP A 234 -9.21 14.32 -7.74
C ASP A 234 -8.67 13.72 -9.05
N HIS A 235 -7.34 13.72 -9.27
CA HIS A 235 -6.72 13.04 -10.39
C HIS A 235 -7.12 11.56 -10.44
N PHE A 236 -6.86 10.82 -9.36
CA PHE A 236 -7.14 9.38 -9.29
C PHE A 236 -8.63 9.09 -9.28
N LEU A 237 -9.44 9.84 -8.53
CA LEU A 237 -10.89 9.68 -8.53
C LEU A 237 -11.47 9.87 -9.94
N SER A 238 -10.99 10.85 -10.71
CA SER A 238 -11.49 11.09 -12.07
C SER A 238 -11.18 9.94 -13.04
N TRP A 239 -10.06 9.25 -12.83
CA TRP A 239 -9.63 8.08 -13.60
C TRP A 239 -10.42 6.84 -13.21
N TYR A 240 -10.37 6.46 -11.94
CA TYR A 240 -11.01 5.26 -11.43
C TYR A 240 -12.53 5.29 -11.56
N ARG A 241 -13.15 6.48 -11.56
CA ARG A 241 -14.59 6.61 -11.83
C ARG A 241 -15.01 6.18 -13.24
N LYS A 242 -14.08 6.20 -14.19
CA LYS A 242 -14.29 5.78 -15.59
C LYS A 242 -13.76 4.38 -15.87
N ASP A 243 -13.10 3.76 -14.89
CA ASP A 243 -12.54 2.44 -15.04
C ASP A 243 -13.63 1.38 -14.91
N ASN A 244 -13.82 0.62 -16.00
CA ASN A 244 -14.81 -0.44 -16.09
C ASN A 244 -14.40 -1.68 -15.28
N LEU A 245 -13.10 -1.93 -15.10
CA LEU A 245 -12.62 -3.10 -14.37
C LEU A 245 -13.08 -3.08 -12.91
N ILE A 246 -13.07 -1.90 -12.30
CA ILE A 246 -13.47 -1.71 -10.91
C ILE A 246 -14.90 -1.16 -10.74
N ALA A 247 -15.65 -0.95 -11.83
CA ALA A 247 -16.97 -0.33 -11.78
C ALA A 247 -17.93 -1.06 -10.83
N ARG A 248 -17.99 -2.40 -10.93
CA ARG A 248 -18.87 -3.21 -10.07
C ARG A 248 -18.53 -3.09 -8.58
N TYR A 249 -17.24 -3.02 -8.24
CA TYR A 249 -16.79 -2.91 -6.84
C TYR A 249 -17.10 -1.52 -6.27
N ARG A 250 -17.03 -0.48 -7.10
CA ARG A 250 -17.47 0.87 -6.74
C ARG A 250 -18.98 0.94 -6.50
N GLU A 251 -19.78 0.28 -7.33
CA GLU A 251 -21.23 0.17 -7.10
C GLU A 251 -21.53 -0.49 -5.76
N VAL A 252 -20.85 -1.58 -5.43
CA VAL A 252 -21.02 -2.29 -4.15
C VAL A 252 -20.58 -1.40 -2.98
N LEU A 253 -19.47 -0.67 -3.11
CA LEU A 253 -19.06 0.34 -2.13
C LEU A 253 -20.16 1.40 -1.94
N ASP A 254 -20.72 1.95 -3.01
CA ASP A 254 -21.76 2.98 -2.94
C ASP A 254 -23.09 2.44 -2.37
N GLU A 255 -23.44 1.19 -2.71
CA GLU A 255 -24.57 0.46 -2.11
C GLU A 255 -24.37 0.27 -0.61
N ASN A 256 -23.19 -0.22 -0.21
CA ASN A 256 -22.82 -0.38 1.19
C ASN A 256 -22.93 0.97 1.90
N ARG A 257 -22.27 2.02 1.41
CA ARG A 257 -22.34 3.36 2.02
C ARG A 257 -23.76 3.90 2.20
N ARG A 258 -24.67 3.65 1.25
CA ARG A 258 -26.09 4.07 1.35
C ARG A 258 -26.90 3.22 2.31
N ALA A 259 -26.63 1.91 2.38
CA ALA A 259 -27.39 0.96 3.18
C ALA A 259 -27.04 0.99 4.68
N LEU A 260 -25.88 1.54 5.04
CA LEU A 260 -25.37 1.49 6.42
C LEU A 260 -26.02 2.58 7.30
N ASN A 261 -26.77 2.14 8.33
CA ASN A 261 -27.03 2.94 9.54
C ASN A 261 -25.69 3.30 10.22
N ALA A 262 -25.65 4.28 11.13
CA ALA A 262 -24.41 4.76 11.75
C ALA A 262 -23.48 3.64 12.30
N SER A 263 -24.02 2.56 12.90
CA SER A 263 -23.26 1.42 13.45
C SER A 263 -22.58 0.50 12.42
N LEU A 264 -22.92 0.70 11.16
CA LEU A 264 -22.53 -0.15 10.05
C LEU A 264 -21.46 0.59 9.19
N ARG A 265 -21.35 1.92 9.33
CA ARG A 265 -20.31 2.77 8.70
C ARG A 265 -18.90 2.53 9.27
N GLU A 266 -18.80 1.90 10.43
CA GLU A 266 -17.53 1.47 11.03
C GLU A 266 -16.95 0.20 10.38
N ARG A 267 -17.61 -0.38 9.36
CA ARG A 267 -17.19 -1.64 8.75
C ARG A 267 -16.46 -1.42 7.42
N SER A 268 -15.19 -1.79 7.40
CA SER A 268 -14.18 -1.36 6.42
C SER A 268 -13.90 -2.34 5.27
N VAL A 269 -14.66 -3.44 5.12
CA VAL A 269 -14.53 -4.34 3.95
C VAL A 269 -15.53 -3.93 2.87
N TRP A 270 -15.21 -2.81 2.22
CA TRP A 270 -16.19 -2.01 1.50
C TRP A 270 -16.75 -2.62 0.20
N TRP A 271 -16.15 -3.68 -0.35
CA TRP A 271 -16.71 -4.40 -1.49
C TRP A 271 -17.04 -5.87 -1.23
N ALA A 272 -17.32 -6.22 0.02
CA ALA A 272 -18.05 -7.45 0.33
C ALA A 272 -19.56 -7.29 0.07
N THR A 273 -20.28 -8.39 -0.14
CA THR A 273 -21.74 -8.37 -0.35
C THR A 273 -22.52 -9.15 0.72
N GLY A 274 -23.81 -8.82 0.86
CA GLY A 274 -24.75 -9.57 1.69
C GLY A 274 -24.50 -9.45 3.20
N GLU A 275 -24.81 -10.51 3.94
CA GLU A 275 -24.59 -10.58 5.40
C GLU A 275 -23.11 -10.60 5.76
N ALA A 276 -22.24 -11.08 4.87
CA ALA A 276 -20.80 -11.15 5.12
C ALA A 276 -20.17 -9.74 5.20
N ALA A 277 -20.64 -8.79 4.38
CA ALA A 277 -20.26 -7.38 4.47
C ALA A 277 -20.63 -6.76 5.83
N LYS A 278 -21.69 -7.26 6.47
CA LYS A 278 -22.06 -6.85 7.82
C LYS A 278 -21.12 -7.51 8.83
N LYS A 279 -20.69 -8.75 8.65
CA LYS A 279 -19.97 -9.45 9.71
C LYS A 279 -18.49 -9.05 9.84
N PHE A 280 -17.86 -8.56 8.77
CA PHE A 280 -16.41 -8.34 8.74
C PHE A 280 -16.03 -6.88 8.47
N SER A 281 -15.32 -6.26 9.42
CA SER A 281 -14.49 -5.07 9.18
C SER A 281 -13.01 -5.47 9.24
N ARG A 282 -12.11 -4.68 8.63
CA ARG A 282 -10.65 -4.80 8.77
C ARG A 282 -10.25 -4.75 10.24
N GLU A 283 -10.86 -3.85 11.02
CA GLU A 283 -10.63 -3.70 12.46
C GLU A 283 -11.07 -4.95 13.22
N ALA A 284 -12.30 -5.44 13.01
CA ALA A 284 -12.81 -6.63 13.68
C ALA A 284 -12.02 -7.89 13.29
N PHE A 285 -11.62 -7.99 12.02
CA PHE A 285 -10.75 -9.05 11.54
C PHE A 285 -9.39 -8.99 12.25
N ALA A 286 -8.79 -7.80 12.31
CA ALA A 286 -7.52 -7.58 12.97
C ALA A 286 -7.59 -7.83 14.49
N GLU A 287 -8.65 -7.39 15.17
CA GLU A 287 -8.89 -7.67 16.59
C GLU A 287 -9.01 -9.17 16.86
N THR A 288 -9.78 -9.87 16.01
CA THR A 288 -9.97 -11.32 16.12
C THR A 288 -8.64 -12.06 15.93
N LEU A 289 -7.83 -11.68 14.95
CA LEU A 289 -6.54 -12.32 14.72
C LEU A 289 -5.44 -11.91 15.71
N GLY A 290 -5.49 -10.68 16.22
CA GLY A 290 -4.55 -10.16 17.21
C GLY A 290 -4.76 -10.72 18.62
N GLY A 291 -5.93 -11.33 18.90
CA GLY A 291 -6.20 -11.99 20.17
C GLY A 291 -5.31 -13.21 20.42
N LEU A 292 -4.42 -13.11 21.42
CA LEU A 292 -3.50 -14.19 21.82
C LEU A 292 -4.19 -15.53 22.17
N SER A 293 -5.50 -15.50 22.49
CA SER A 293 -6.27 -16.67 22.90
C SER A 293 -6.98 -17.41 21.75
N VAL A 294 -7.00 -16.86 20.53
CA VAL A 294 -7.74 -17.47 19.42
C VAL A 294 -6.97 -18.68 18.90
N GLY A 295 -7.65 -19.83 18.78
CA GLY A 295 -7.05 -21.07 18.28
C GLY A 295 -6.73 -21.01 16.79
N ALA A 296 -5.80 -21.85 16.30
CA ALA A 296 -5.46 -21.90 14.86
C ALA A 296 -6.68 -22.20 13.98
N ALA A 297 -7.55 -23.12 14.40
CA ALA A 297 -8.77 -23.46 13.66
C ALA A 297 -9.79 -22.31 13.60
N GLU A 298 -9.89 -21.50 14.66
CA GLU A 298 -10.78 -20.34 14.69
C GLU A 298 -10.27 -19.22 13.79
N ARG A 299 -8.95 -18.95 13.80
CA ARG A 299 -8.32 -18.01 12.87
C ARG A 299 -8.53 -18.42 11.42
N GLU A 300 -8.33 -19.69 11.10
CA GLU A 300 -8.56 -20.22 9.76
C GLU A 300 -10.03 -20.08 9.35
N ALA A 301 -10.97 -20.37 10.26
CA ALA A 301 -12.40 -20.19 9.99
C ALA A 301 -12.75 -18.72 9.68
N VAL A 302 -12.23 -17.77 10.48
CA VAL A 302 -12.41 -16.34 10.27
C VAL A 302 -11.80 -15.89 8.94
N TRP A 303 -10.61 -16.39 8.60
CA TRP A 303 -9.95 -16.12 7.32
C TRP A 303 -10.78 -16.62 6.14
N GLN A 304 -11.22 -17.87 6.18
CA GLN A 304 -12.03 -18.48 5.11
C GLN A 304 -13.37 -17.77 4.93
N GLU A 305 -14.01 -17.34 6.04
CA GLU A 305 -15.26 -16.60 5.99
C GLU A 305 -15.07 -15.21 5.37
N ALA A 306 -14.02 -14.49 5.77
CA ALA A 306 -13.68 -13.20 5.17
C ALA A 306 -13.30 -13.33 3.68
N ALA A 307 -12.54 -14.35 3.31
CA ALA A 307 -12.19 -14.65 1.93
C ALA A 307 -13.41 -14.98 1.07
N ALA A 308 -14.38 -15.73 1.61
CA ALA A 308 -15.64 -16.00 0.92
C ALA A 308 -16.50 -14.75 0.70
N ALA A 309 -16.30 -13.70 1.49
CA ALA A 309 -17.00 -12.42 1.35
C ALA A 309 -16.36 -11.50 0.29
N ASP A 310 -15.10 -11.75 -0.07
CA ASP A 310 -14.34 -10.91 -0.98
C ASP A 310 -14.76 -11.14 -2.44
N LEU A 311 -15.45 -10.16 -3.03
CA LEU A 311 -15.81 -10.21 -4.45
C LEU A 311 -14.60 -10.27 -5.39
N SER A 312 -13.44 -9.83 -4.91
CA SER A 312 -12.20 -9.88 -5.67
C SER A 312 -11.46 -11.22 -5.56
N ASP A 313 -12.05 -12.25 -4.94
CA ASP A 313 -11.39 -13.53 -4.71
C ASP A 313 -10.84 -14.16 -6.01
N PRO A 314 -9.58 -14.65 -6.00
CA PRO A 314 -8.93 -15.23 -7.18
C PRO A 314 -9.65 -16.47 -7.74
N ARG A 315 -10.47 -17.18 -6.95
CA ARG A 315 -11.32 -18.29 -7.41
C ARG A 315 -12.38 -17.84 -8.42
N HIS A 316 -12.76 -16.56 -8.41
CA HIS A 316 -13.78 -16.00 -9.29
C HIS A 316 -13.17 -15.25 -10.49
N LEU A 317 -12.06 -14.55 -10.29
CA LEU A 317 -11.48 -13.66 -11.30
C LEU A 317 -10.21 -14.20 -11.96
N GLY A 318 -9.59 -15.21 -11.37
CA GLY A 318 -8.19 -15.55 -11.61
C GLY A 318 -7.26 -14.66 -10.79
N PHE A 319 -6.06 -15.17 -10.53
CA PHE A 319 -5.07 -14.52 -9.67
C PHE A 319 -4.73 -13.08 -10.10
N TRP A 320 -4.39 -12.89 -11.38
CA TRP A 320 -3.94 -11.57 -11.85
C TRP A 320 -5.05 -10.52 -11.81
N ASN A 321 -6.25 -10.84 -12.29
CA ASN A 321 -7.37 -9.91 -12.26
C ASN A 321 -7.77 -9.54 -10.83
N SER A 322 -7.77 -10.52 -9.91
CA SER A 322 -7.95 -10.29 -8.47
C SER A 322 -6.91 -9.28 -7.96
N THR A 323 -5.63 -9.50 -8.25
CA THR A 323 -4.55 -8.60 -7.85
C THR A 323 -4.74 -7.19 -8.39
N VAL A 324 -5.02 -7.03 -9.69
CA VAL A 324 -5.21 -5.72 -10.31
C VAL A 324 -6.43 -4.98 -9.73
N VAL A 325 -7.55 -5.67 -9.53
CA VAL A 325 -8.75 -5.10 -8.91
C VAL A 325 -8.44 -4.57 -7.51
N ARG A 326 -7.75 -5.37 -6.68
CA ARG A 326 -7.38 -5.00 -5.31
C ARG A 326 -6.46 -3.78 -5.26
N VAL A 327 -5.46 -3.71 -6.15
CA VAL A 327 -4.56 -2.56 -6.28
C VAL A 327 -5.34 -1.30 -6.65
N LYS A 328 -6.15 -1.36 -7.72
CA LYS A 328 -6.92 -0.20 -8.18
C LYS A 328 -7.96 0.27 -7.17
N MET A 329 -8.59 -0.67 -6.46
CA MET A 329 -9.53 -0.34 -5.40
C MET A 329 -8.83 0.25 -4.17
N SER A 330 -7.63 -0.22 -3.80
CA SER A 330 -6.81 0.39 -2.75
C SER A 330 -6.46 1.85 -3.10
N GLU A 331 -5.97 2.13 -4.31
CA GLU A 331 -5.70 3.50 -4.77
C GLU A 331 -6.97 4.37 -4.80
N TYR A 332 -8.09 3.84 -5.29
CA TYR A 332 -9.38 4.54 -5.30
C TYR A 332 -9.86 4.89 -3.89
N LEU A 333 -9.80 3.95 -2.95
CA LEU A 333 -10.20 4.18 -1.56
C LEU A 333 -9.29 5.17 -0.86
N CYS A 334 -7.97 5.13 -1.11
CA CYS A 334 -7.04 6.13 -0.61
C CYS A 334 -7.45 7.54 -1.10
N ALA A 335 -7.64 7.70 -2.42
CA ALA A 335 -8.03 8.98 -3.00
C ALA A 335 -9.40 9.47 -2.49
N LEU A 336 -10.37 8.56 -2.32
CA LEU A 336 -11.67 8.88 -1.75
C LEU A 336 -11.54 9.33 -0.28
N ALA A 337 -10.73 8.65 0.52
CA ALA A 337 -10.51 9.00 1.92
C ALA A 337 -9.93 10.41 2.08
N TYR A 338 -8.97 10.78 1.23
CA TYR A 338 -8.42 12.14 1.20
C TYR A 338 -9.45 13.17 0.72
N LYS A 339 -10.27 12.85 -0.28
CA LYS A 339 -11.31 13.78 -0.75
C LYS A 339 -12.33 14.06 0.35
N GLU A 340 -12.82 13.03 1.02
CA GLU A 340 -13.75 13.18 2.14
C GLU A 340 -13.11 13.87 3.33
N ALA A 341 -11.85 13.56 3.65
CA ALA A 341 -11.11 14.25 4.71
C ALA A 341 -11.09 15.76 4.47
N LEU A 342 -10.80 16.20 3.23
CA LEU A 342 -10.82 17.61 2.86
C LEU A 342 -12.22 18.23 2.97
N GLN A 343 -13.25 17.51 2.52
CA GLN A 343 -14.65 17.96 2.65
C GLN A 343 -15.06 18.12 4.12
N VAL A 344 -14.69 17.16 4.98
CA VAL A 344 -14.90 17.24 6.42
C VAL A 344 -14.18 18.45 7.00
N LEU A 345 -12.90 18.67 6.64
CA LEU A 345 -12.12 19.82 7.10
C LEU A 345 -12.74 21.17 6.69
N ARG A 346 -13.43 21.21 5.55
CA ARG A 346 -14.13 22.39 5.04
C ARG A 346 -15.59 22.50 5.51
N GLY A 347 -16.10 21.53 6.27
CA GLY A 347 -17.51 21.49 6.68
C GLY A 347 -18.48 21.24 5.52
N GLU A 348 -18.01 20.64 4.43
CA GLU A 348 -18.80 20.27 3.24
C GLU A 348 -19.39 18.86 3.36
N LEU A 349 -18.82 18.03 4.23
CA LEU A 349 -19.27 16.68 4.54
C LEU A 349 -19.30 16.51 6.06
N GLU A 350 -20.40 16.01 6.61
CA GLU A 350 -20.49 15.77 8.04
C GLU A 350 -19.58 14.58 8.43
N ALA A 351 -18.94 14.65 9.59
CA ALA A 351 -17.98 13.63 10.01
C ALA A 351 -18.58 12.21 10.06
N HIS A 352 -19.87 12.10 10.40
CA HIS A 352 -20.56 10.81 10.46
C HIS A 352 -20.89 10.24 9.06
N GLU A 353 -20.85 11.05 8.00
CA GLU A 353 -21.07 10.65 6.60
C GLU A 353 -19.80 10.20 5.88
N ALA A 354 -18.62 10.54 6.43
CA ALA A 354 -17.32 10.13 5.93
C ALA A 354 -16.94 8.70 6.37
N MET A 355 -16.01 8.06 5.64
CA MET A 355 -15.39 6.81 6.07
C MET A 355 -14.54 7.04 7.33
N SER A 356 -14.38 5.99 8.15
CA SER A 356 -13.52 6.03 9.33
C SER A 356 -12.09 6.44 8.97
N GLU A 357 -11.54 5.85 7.90
CA GLU A 357 -10.21 6.17 7.39
C GLU A 357 -10.09 7.64 6.93
N SER A 358 -11.16 8.24 6.40
CA SER A 358 -11.20 9.65 6.03
C SER A 358 -11.04 10.56 7.26
N LEU A 359 -11.59 10.17 8.42
CA LEU A 359 -11.48 10.94 9.66
C LEU A 359 -10.05 10.87 10.23
N ASP A 360 -9.42 9.71 10.16
CA ASP A 360 -8.02 9.54 10.54
C ASP A 360 -7.08 10.35 9.61
N VAL A 361 -7.36 10.34 8.30
CA VAL A 361 -6.66 11.18 7.31
C VAL A 361 -6.88 12.68 7.59
N ALA A 362 -8.10 13.11 7.93
CA ALA A 362 -8.38 14.51 8.28
C ALA A 362 -7.57 14.95 9.50
N ALA A 363 -7.47 14.08 10.52
CA ALA A 363 -6.64 14.33 11.69
C ALA A 363 -5.15 14.40 11.34
N ALA A 364 -4.66 13.56 10.41
CA ALA A 364 -3.27 13.60 9.94
C ALA A 364 -2.98 14.87 9.14
N LEU A 365 -3.88 15.26 8.23
CA LEU A 365 -3.81 16.52 7.50
C LEU A 365 -3.70 17.71 8.45
N LEU A 366 -4.54 17.79 9.50
CA LEU A 366 -4.46 18.87 10.49
C LEU A 366 -3.12 18.92 11.25
N ARG A 367 -2.44 17.79 11.45
CA ARG A 367 -1.11 17.78 12.09
C ARG A 367 -0.05 18.39 11.18
N HIS A 368 -0.07 18.04 9.90
CA HIS A 368 0.98 18.42 8.94
C HIS A 368 0.70 19.71 8.19
N MET A 369 -0.54 20.19 8.15
CA MET A 369 -0.93 21.42 7.48
C MET A 369 -0.17 22.64 8.03
N PRO A 370 0.25 23.60 7.18
CA PRO A 370 0.78 24.89 7.64
C PRO A 370 -0.25 25.68 8.45
N GLU A 371 0.17 26.37 9.51
CA GLU A 371 -0.74 27.16 10.37
C GLU A 371 -1.54 28.22 9.62
N ALA A 372 -0.94 28.84 8.59
CA ALA A 372 -1.62 29.82 7.75
C ALA A 372 -2.79 29.23 6.94
N GLU A 373 -2.76 27.93 6.63
CA GLU A 373 -3.88 27.23 6.00
C GLU A 373 -4.92 26.79 7.03
N LYS A 374 -4.50 26.34 8.23
CA LYS A 374 -5.42 25.98 9.33
C LYS A 374 -6.33 27.14 9.72
N GLN A 375 -5.81 28.37 9.73
CA GLN A 375 -6.58 29.58 10.05
C GLN A 375 -7.67 29.90 9.02
N LYS A 376 -7.60 29.33 7.80
CA LYS A 376 -8.61 29.48 6.76
C LYS A 376 -9.73 28.44 6.87
N LEU A 377 -9.56 27.40 7.69
CA LEU A 377 -10.59 26.40 7.90
C LEU A 377 -11.74 26.98 8.75
N PRO A 378 -12.99 26.55 8.53
CA PRO A 378 -14.12 26.96 9.35
C PRO A 378 -13.90 26.60 10.83
N THR A 379 -14.21 27.53 11.74
CA THR A 379 -14.01 27.35 13.19
C THR A 379 -14.77 26.16 13.77
N ALA A 380 -15.92 25.80 13.17
CA ALA A 380 -16.75 24.67 13.62
C ALA A 380 -16.02 23.32 13.51
N THR A 381 -15.10 23.19 12.54
CA THR A 381 -14.46 21.93 12.19
C THR A 381 -13.45 21.43 13.24
N THR A 382 -12.82 22.35 13.97
CA THR A 382 -11.82 22.02 15.01
C THR A 382 -12.44 21.28 16.20
N THR A 383 -13.71 21.56 16.49
CA THR A 383 -14.46 20.91 17.58
C THR A 383 -14.84 19.47 17.23
N ALA A 384 -15.21 19.20 15.98
CA ALA A 384 -15.66 17.88 15.53
C ALA A 384 -14.54 16.84 15.61
N THR A 385 -13.35 17.13 15.06
CA THR A 385 -12.20 16.21 15.10
C THR A 385 -11.69 15.93 16.53
N THR A 386 -11.78 16.92 17.42
CA THR A 386 -11.43 16.75 18.84
C THR A 386 -12.48 15.92 19.59
N THR A 387 -13.76 16.07 19.22
CA THR A 387 -14.88 15.33 19.84
C THR A 387 -14.92 13.88 19.37
N THR A 388 -14.61 13.59 18.10
CA THR A 388 -14.47 12.22 17.59
C THR A 388 -13.34 11.48 18.29
N ARG A 389 -12.20 12.12 18.57
CA ARG A 389 -11.14 11.51 19.40
C ARG A 389 -11.59 11.23 20.84
N ARG A 390 -12.41 12.13 21.43
CA ARG A 390 -12.97 11.89 22.78
C ARG A 390 -14.03 10.79 22.78
N ALA A 391 -14.89 10.69 21.78
CA ALA A 391 -15.88 9.62 21.68
C ALA A 391 -15.24 8.24 21.48
N ILE A 392 -14.12 8.18 20.74
CA ILE A 392 -13.34 6.94 20.58
C ILE A 392 -12.60 6.60 21.89
N ALA A 393 -11.97 7.57 22.55
CA ALA A 393 -11.21 7.33 23.79
C ALA A 393 -12.07 7.06 25.04
N ILE A 394 -13.38 7.38 25.02
CA ILE A 394 -14.30 7.15 26.15
C ILE A 394 -14.87 5.73 26.17
N ASN A 395 -14.75 4.96 25.08
CA ASN A 395 -15.15 3.55 25.04
C ASN A 395 -14.01 2.57 25.44
N ASP A 396 -12.83 3.08 25.78
CA ASP A 396 -11.65 2.31 26.22
C ASP A 396 -11.44 2.34 27.75
N THR A 397 -12.47 2.72 28.53
CA THR A 397 -12.52 2.61 30.00
C THR A 397 -13.78 1.90 30.44
#